data_AF-A0A7C3I9D0-F1
#
_entry.id   AF-A0A7C3I9D0-F1
#
_cell.length_a   1.000
_cell.length_b   1.000
_cell.length_c   1.000
_cell.angle_alpha   90.00
_cell.angle_beta   90.00
_cell.angle_gamma   90.00
#
_symmetry.space_group_name_H-M   'P 1'
#
loop_
_entity.id
_entity.type
_entity.pdbx_description
1 polymer ?
#
loop_
_entity_poly.entity_id
_entity_poly.type
_entity_poly.pdbx_seq_one_letter_code
_entity_poly.pdbx_strand_id
1 'polypeptide(L)'
;MAVITRADVKRRCMIAASDTSYDSAIDSLIAEMQPAIEHAVSDEFLNNAANTRLQAVIGLGILEIISGEFMEQMAAEAGASESLSVAGFSIGEAKSRGAAIAKQGWERLAPYLKASLPMSAECSILSSALEKEMQFSQESEGG
;
A
#
# COMPACT_ATOMS: atom_id res chain seq x y z
N MET A 1 7.45 -11.28 7.68
CA MET A 1 6.47 -10.26 7.30
C MET A 1 6.02 -9.50 8.54
N ALA A 2 5.96 -8.17 8.45
CA ALA A 2 5.48 -7.34 9.56
C ALA A 2 3.95 -7.48 9.68
N VAL A 3 3.46 -7.77 10.89
CA VAL A 3 2.03 -7.90 11.17
C VAL A 3 1.54 -6.59 11.78
N ILE A 4 0.54 -5.96 11.16
CA ILE A 4 -0.07 -4.74 11.69
C ILE A 4 -1.19 -5.15 12.64
N THR A 5 -1.18 -4.60 13.85
CA THR A 5 -2.20 -4.89 14.85
C THR A 5 -3.12 -3.70 15.06
N ARG A 6 -4.32 -3.96 15.59
CA ARG A 6 -5.23 -2.92 16.07
C ARG A 6 -4.54 -1.93 17.02
N ALA A 7 -3.69 -2.43 17.91
CA ALA A 7 -2.95 -1.60 18.85
C ALA A 7 -1.97 -0.65 18.13
N ASP A 8 -1.41 -1.07 16.99
CA ASP A 8 -0.54 -0.22 16.18
C ASP A 8 -1.29 0.96 15.57
N VAL A 9 -2.44 0.69 14.96
CA VAL A 9 -3.30 1.71 14.35
C VAL A 9 -3.80 2.68 15.43
N LYS A 10 -4.32 2.18 16.56
CA LYS A 10 -4.75 3.04 17.68
C LYS A 10 -3.66 3.98 18.14
N ARG A 11 -2.45 3.45 18.37
CA ARG A 11 -1.29 4.26 18.77
C ARG A 11 -0.97 5.34 17.73
N ARG A 12 -0.99 4.99 16.45
CA ARG A 12 -0.68 5.91 15.35
C ARG A 12 -1.72 7.03 15.23
N CYS A 13 -2.98 6.69 15.46
CA CYS A 13 -4.12 7.60 15.42
C CYS A 13 -4.37 8.33 16.76
N MET A 14 -3.53 8.11 17.78
CA MET A 14 -3.67 8.69 19.13
C MET A 14 -4.97 8.32 19.84
N ILE A 15 -5.50 7.12 19.57
CA ILE A 15 -6.67 6.56 20.25
C ILE A 15 -6.20 5.81 21.51
N ALA A 16 -6.88 6.05 22.63
CA ALA A 16 -6.57 5.37 23.88
C ALA A 16 -6.76 3.85 23.73
N ALA A 17 -5.83 3.05 24.26
CA ALA A 17 -5.91 1.59 24.16
C ALA A 17 -7.21 1.02 24.74
N SER A 18 -7.78 1.69 25.76
CA SER A 18 -9.03 1.33 26.42
C SER A 18 -10.29 1.71 25.65
N ASP A 19 -10.20 2.57 24.64
CA ASP A 19 -11.35 2.94 23.81
C ASP A 19 -11.60 1.85 22.77
N THR A 20 -12.74 1.17 22.86
CA THR A 20 -13.10 0.05 21.99
C THR A 20 -14.06 0.44 20.86
N SER A 21 -14.42 1.72 20.74
CA SER A 21 -15.46 2.20 19.82
C SER A 21 -15.15 1.89 18.35
N TYR A 22 -13.87 1.79 18.01
CA TYR A 22 -13.39 1.60 16.63
C TYR A 22 -12.77 0.23 16.39
N ASP A 23 -12.84 -0.70 17.34
CA ASP A 23 -12.07 -1.96 17.28
C ASP A 23 -12.41 -2.80 16.06
N SER A 24 -13.70 -2.99 15.78
CA SER A 24 -14.16 -3.74 14.62
C SER A 24 -13.82 -3.03 13.31
N ALA A 25 -13.94 -1.70 13.26
CA ALA A 25 -13.63 -0.91 12.08
C ALA A 25 -12.13 -1.01 11.73
N ILE A 26 -11.26 -0.87 12.74
CA ILE A 26 -9.82 -1.02 12.57
C ILE A 26 -9.46 -2.44 12.10
N ASP A 27 -10.05 -3.47 12.70
CA ASP A 27 -9.77 -4.85 12.29
C ASP A 27 -10.22 -5.14 10.85
N SER A 28 -11.42 -4.67 10.48
CA SER A 28 -11.94 -4.80 9.11
C SER A 28 -11.03 -4.09 8.12
N LEU A 29 -10.58 -2.87 8.44
CA LEU A 29 -9.71 -2.11 7.57
C LEU A 29 -8.33 -2.77 7.41
N ILE A 30 -7.75 -3.31 8.49
CA ILE A 30 -6.49 -4.08 8.41
C ILE A 30 -6.69 -5.31 7.51
N ALA A 31 -7.77 -6.07 7.72
CA ALA A 31 -8.05 -7.29 6.96
C ALA A 31 -8.28 -7.01 5.47
N GLU A 32 -8.83 -5.85 5.13
CA GLU A 32 -9.06 -5.42 3.75
C GLU A 32 -7.79 -4.87 3.08
N MET A 33 -7.12 -3.91 3.74
CA MET A 33 -6.04 -3.15 3.11
C MET A 33 -4.69 -3.85 3.15
N GLN A 34 -4.35 -4.53 4.25
CA GLN A 34 -3.01 -5.11 4.41
C GLN A 34 -2.69 -6.10 3.28
N PRO A 35 -3.56 -7.06 2.91
CA PRO A 35 -3.28 -7.97 1.80
C PRO A 35 -3.11 -7.26 0.45
N ALA A 36 -3.88 -6.19 0.22
CA ALA A 36 -3.79 -5.41 -1.02
C ALA A 36 -2.46 -4.63 -1.12
N ILE A 37 -2.03 -4.03 -0.01
CA ILE A 37 -0.74 -3.32 0.07
C ILE A 37 0.41 -4.31 -0.08
N GLU A 38 0.36 -5.44 0.62
CA GLU A 38 1.35 -6.52 0.50
C GLU A 38 1.43 -7.03 -0.95
N HIS A 39 0.30 -7.21 -1.63
CA HIS A 39 0.31 -7.60 -3.03
C HIS A 39 1.06 -6.62 -3.94
N ALA A 40 1.10 -5.33 -3.62
CA ALA A 40 1.82 -4.32 -4.40
C ALA A 40 3.35 -4.33 -4.13
N VAL A 41 3.79 -4.83 -2.98
CA VAL A 41 5.22 -4.93 -2.60
C VAL A 41 5.83 -6.18 -3.24
N SER A 42 7.08 -6.10 -3.68
CA SER A 42 7.79 -7.27 -4.23
C SER A 42 7.99 -8.36 -3.17
N ASP A 43 7.72 -9.60 -3.58
CA ASP A 43 7.83 -10.79 -2.74
C ASP A 43 9.26 -10.99 -2.20
N GLU A 44 10.28 -10.53 -2.93
CA GLU A 44 11.69 -10.54 -2.47
C GLU A 44 11.85 -9.80 -1.14
N PHE A 45 11.22 -8.64 -1.00
CA PHE A 45 11.33 -7.82 0.20
C PHE A 45 10.40 -8.31 1.31
N LEU A 46 9.19 -8.79 0.96
CA LEU A 46 8.25 -9.35 1.94
C LEU A 46 8.80 -10.61 2.62
N ASN A 47 9.45 -11.48 1.83
CA ASN A 47 9.97 -12.76 2.30
C ASN A 47 11.36 -12.67 2.95
N ASN A 48 12.03 -11.51 2.89
CA ASN A 48 13.31 -11.28 3.56
C ASN A 48 13.14 -11.03 5.07
N ALA A 49 12.65 -12.03 5.79
CA ALA A 49 12.38 -11.96 7.22
C ALA A 49 13.65 -11.79 8.08
N ALA A 50 14.81 -12.20 7.58
CA ALA A 50 16.10 -12.04 8.26
C ALA A 50 16.53 -10.56 8.36
N ASN A 51 16.11 -9.72 7.41
CA ASN A 51 16.40 -8.29 7.44
C ASN A 51 15.36 -7.54 8.28
N THR A 52 15.54 -7.56 9.59
CA THR A 52 14.61 -6.95 10.56
C THR A 52 14.43 -5.44 10.35
N ARG A 53 15.47 -4.72 9.90
CA ARG A 53 15.39 -3.28 9.60
C ARG A 53 14.50 -3.01 8.40
N LEU A 54 14.65 -3.80 7.33
CA LEU A 54 13.78 -3.72 6.15
C LEU A 54 12.33 -4.02 6.53
N GLN A 55 12.09 -5.10 7.28
CA GLN A 55 10.75 -5.47 7.73
C GLN A 55 10.10 -4.36 8.57
N ALA A 56 10.88 -3.66 9.42
CA ALA A 56 10.38 -2.51 10.17
C ALA A 56 10.00 -1.32 9.27
N VAL A 57 10.76 -1.06 8.21
CA VAL A 57 10.45 0.01 7.23
C VAL A 57 9.18 -0.31 6.45
N ILE A 58 9.04 -1.55 5.98
CA ILE A 58 7.84 -2.02 5.27
C ILE A 58 6.63 -1.96 6.20
N GLY A 59 6.74 -2.51 7.41
CA GLY A 59 5.68 -2.47 8.41
C GLY A 59 5.25 -1.05 8.76
N LEU A 60 6.19 -0.11 8.87
CA LEU A 60 5.87 1.30 9.08
C LEU A 60 5.11 1.91 7.89
N GLY A 61 5.48 1.59 6.66
CA GLY A 61 4.78 2.08 5.47
C GLY A 61 3.34 1.58 5.39
N ILE A 62 3.13 0.28 5.65
CA ILE A 62 1.79 -0.33 5.72
C ILE A 62 0.97 0.32 6.84
N LEU A 63 1.54 0.48 8.03
CA LEU A 63 0.88 1.14 9.16
C LEU A 63 0.45 2.57 8.82
N GLU A 64 1.32 3.33 8.15
CA GLU A 64 1.03 4.71 7.72
C GLU A 64 -0.15 4.77 6.74
N ILE A 65 -0.21 3.87 5.77
CA ILE A 65 -1.32 3.81 4.80
C ILE A 65 -2.65 3.49 5.50
N ILE A 66 -2.69 2.41 6.30
CA ILE A 66 -3.91 1.97 7.00
C ILE A 66 -4.38 3.03 8.00
N SER A 67 -3.45 3.61 8.77
CA SER A 67 -3.79 4.65 9.75
C SER A 67 -4.27 5.93 9.08
N GLY A 68 -3.70 6.27 7.92
CA GLY A 68 -4.12 7.42 7.15
C GLY A 68 -5.56 7.29 6.65
N GLU A 69 -5.89 6.14 6.05
CA GLU A 69 -7.25 5.83 5.59
C GLU A 69 -8.26 5.84 6.74
N PHE A 70 -7.94 5.20 7.86
CA PHE A 70 -8.80 5.19 9.03
C PHE A 70 -9.08 6.61 9.56
N MET A 71 -8.07 7.49 9.57
CA MET A 71 -8.26 8.89 9.98
C MET A 71 -9.18 9.67 9.04
N GLU A 72 -9.17 9.38 7.74
CA GLU A 72 -10.10 9.99 6.79
C GLU A 72 -11.54 9.50 6.99
N GLN A 73 -11.72 8.20 7.29
CA GLN A 73 -13.05 7.66 7.62
C GLN A 73 -13.63 8.35 8.86
N MET A 74 -12.83 8.51 9.93
CA MET A 74 -13.27 9.26 11.12
C MET A 74 -13.56 10.74 10.81
N ALA A 75 -12.75 11.37 9.96
CA ALA A 75 -12.95 12.76 9.58
C ALA A 75 -14.23 12.94 8.74
N ALA A 76 -14.57 11.98 7.89
CA ALA A 76 -15.81 11.97 7.13
C ALA A 76 -17.05 11.81 8.02
N GLU A 77 -17.00 10.92 9.03
CA GLU A 77 -18.07 10.79 10.03
C GLU A 77 -18.31 12.10 10.79
N ALA A 78 -17.23 12.78 11.20
CA ALA A 78 -17.32 14.08 11.88
C ALA A 78 -17.80 15.21 10.94
N GLY A 79 -17.26 15.27 9.71
CA GLY A 79 -17.54 16.30 8.72
C GLY A 79 -18.92 16.21 8.07
N ALA A 80 -19.55 15.03 8.06
CA ALA A 80 -20.96 14.87 7.70
C ALA A 80 -21.91 15.64 8.64
N SER A 81 -21.43 16.03 9.83
CA SER A 81 -22.26 16.63 10.87
C SER A 81 -22.21 18.17 10.90
N GLU A 82 -21.16 18.84 10.42
CA GLU A 82 -21.07 20.32 10.52
C GLU A 82 -20.23 20.94 9.39
N SER A 83 -20.88 21.58 8.41
CA SER A 83 -20.25 22.66 7.64
C SER A 83 -21.18 23.87 7.58
N LEU A 84 -20.81 24.93 8.28
CA LEU A 84 -21.50 26.22 8.25
C LEU A 84 -20.55 27.25 7.64
N SER A 85 -20.87 27.69 6.42
CA SER A 85 -20.15 28.78 5.76
C SER A 85 -20.92 30.09 5.93
N VAL A 86 -20.29 31.09 6.55
CA VAL A 86 -20.84 32.45 6.66
C VAL A 86 -19.80 33.43 6.12
N ALA A 87 -20.20 34.19 5.09
CA ALA A 87 -19.54 35.41 4.63
C ALA A 87 -18.02 35.32 4.35
N GLY A 88 -17.59 34.32 3.58
CA GLY A 88 -16.21 34.28 3.02
C GLY A 88 -15.13 33.80 3.98
N PHE A 89 -15.49 33.39 5.20
CA PHE A 89 -14.61 32.64 6.10
C PHE A 89 -15.03 31.17 6.12
N SER A 90 -14.19 30.32 5.54
CA SER A 90 -14.30 28.87 5.70
C SER A 90 -13.50 28.44 6.93
N ILE A 91 -14.18 28.18 8.05
CA ILE A 91 -13.64 27.31 9.10
C ILE A 91 -14.03 25.91 8.67
N GLY A 92 -13.09 25.10 8.16
CA GLY A 92 -13.45 23.74 7.74
C GLY A 92 -12.52 23.02 6.77
N GLU A 93 -11.61 23.69 6.06
CA GLU A 93 -10.59 22.96 5.29
C GLU A 93 -9.47 22.50 6.23
N ALA A 94 -9.78 21.52 7.07
CA ALA A 94 -8.74 20.73 7.70
C ALA A 94 -7.99 20.01 6.58
N LYS A 95 -6.73 20.40 6.34
CA LYS A 95 -5.81 19.62 5.51
C LYS A 95 -5.94 18.16 5.95
N SER A 96 -6.35 17.30 5.04
CA SER A 96 -6.58 15.87 5.24
C SER A 96 -5.32 15.21 5.80
N ARG A 97 -5.25 15.13 7.15
CA ARG A 97 -4.09 14.63 7.88
C ARG A 97 -3.90 13.14 7.59
N GLY A 98 -5.00 12.41 7.42
CA GLY A 98 -4.98 11.01 7.03
C GLY A 98 -4.38 10.82 5.65
N ALA A 99 -4.79 11.61 4.64
CA ALA A 99 -4.20 11.51 3.30
C ALA A 99 -2.70 11.84 3.28
N ALA A 100 -2.25 12.82 4.07
CA ALA A 100 -0.82 13.13 4.18
C ALA A 100 -0.02 11.96 4.78
N ILE A 101 -0.54 11.30 5.81
CA ILE A 101 0.10 10.12 6.42
C ILE A 101 0.09 8.94 5.45
N ALA A 102 -1.03 8.69 4.76
CA ALA A 102 -1.11 7.63 3.76
C ALA A 102 -0.12 7.84 2.61
N LYS A 103 0.00 9.09 2.13
CA LYS A 103 0.99 9.48 1.12
C LYS A 103 2.42 9.19 1.60
N GLN A 104 2.75 9.55 2.84
CA GLN A 104 4.07 9.25 3.41
C GLN A 104 4.34 7.72 3.44
N GLY A 105 3.33 6.92 3.77
CA GLY A 105 3.44 5.47 3.74
C GLY A 105 3.72 4.94 2.33
N TRP A 106 3.03 5.45 1.32
CA TRP A 106 3.30 5.10 -0.08
C TRP A 106 4.68 5.54 -0.56
N GLU A 107 5.12 6.75 -0.21
CA GLU A 107 6.48 7.23 -0.51
C GLU A 107 7.55 6.34 0.14
N ARG A 108 7.29 5.85 1.36
CA ARG A 108 8.16 4.92 2.07
C ARG A 108 8.21 3.55 1.39
N LEU A 109 7.07 3.07 0.89
CA LEU A 109 6.99 1.78 0.20
C LEU A 109 7.50 1.83 -1.24
N ALA A 110 7.56 3.01 -1.86
CA ALA A 110 7.91 3.19 -3.27
C ALA A 110 9.14 2.39 -3.74
N PRO A 111 10.28 2.33 -3.00
CA PRO A 111 11.45 1.56 -3.43
C PRO A 111 11.23 0.04 -3.50
N TYR A 112 10.18 -0.48 -2.85
CA TYR A 112 9.92 -1.90 -2.68
C TYR A 112 8.73 -2.39 -3.51
N LEU A 113 8.06 -1.50 -4.23
CA LEU A 113 6.90 -1.84 -5.06
C LEU A 113 7.34 -2.64 -6.30
N LYS A 114 6.50 -3.60 -6.71
CA LYS A 114 6.69 -4.38 -7.95
C LYS A 114 6.90 -3.48 -9.17
N ALA A 115 6.17 -2.37 -9.24
CA ALA A 115 6.24 -1.40 -10.34
C ALA A 115 7.56 -0.61 -10.40
N SER A 116 8.32 -0.57 -9.31
CA SER A 116 9.57 0.20 -9.20
C SER A 116 10.81 -0.64 -9.49
N LEU A 117 10.65 -1.96 -9.61
CA LEU A 117 11.72 -2.85 -10.02
C LEU A 117 11.87 -2.78 -11.55
N PRO A 118 13.11 -2.71 -12.08
CA PRO A 118 13.32 -2.86 -13.51
C PRO A 118 12.70 -4.19 -13.92
N MET A 119 11.79 -4.19 -14.90
CA MET A 119 11.19 -5.43 -15.42
C MET A 119 12.31 -6.44 -15.68
N SER A 120 12.40 -7.45 -14.83
CA SER A 120 13.38 -8.52 -14.99
C SER A 120 12.97 -9.34 -16.20
N ALA A 121 13.62 -9.09 -17.34
CA ALA A 121 14.07 -10.03 -18.40
C ALA A 121 13.19 -11.24 -18.83
N GLU A 122 11.94 -11.38 -18.42
CA GLU A 122 11.11 -12.53 -18.80
C GLU A 122 10.50 -12.39 -20.20
N CYS A 123 10.58 -11.19 -20.80
CA CYS A 123 10.17 -10.98 -22.19
C CYS A 123 11.27 -11.38 -23.21
N SER A 124 12.47 -11.73 -22.76
CA SER A 124 13.59 -12.11 -23.65
C SER A 124 13.49 -13.55 -24.16
N ILE A 125 12.78 -14.43 -23.44
CA ILE A 125 12.64 -15.85 -23.79
C ILE A 125 11.65 -16.06 -24.95
N LEU A 126 10.66 -15.17 -25.09
CA LEU A 126 9.69 -15.26 -26.19
C LEU A 126 10.28 -14.82 -27.54
N SER A 127 11.20 -13.85 -27.54
CA SER A 127 11.84 -13.38 -28.79
C SER A 127 12.78 -14.43 -29.38
N SER A 128 13.52 -15.15 -28.53
CA SER A 128 14.47 -16.17 -28.98
C SER A 128 13.80 -17.51 -29.35
N ALA A 129 12.61 -17.80 -28.81
CA ALA A 129 11.79 -18.93 -29.25
C ALA A 129 11.17 -18.66 -30.64
N LEU A 130 10.71 -17.43 -30.90
CA LEU A 130 10.10 -17.05 -32.18
C LEU A 130 11.12 -17.03 -33.33
N GLU A 131 12.34 -16.56 -33.07
CA GLU A 131 13.44 -16.56 -34.05
C GLU A 131 13.88 -17.98 -34.45
N LYS A 132 13.82 -18.93 -33.51
CA LYS A 132 14.22 -20.31 -33.74
C LYS A 132 13.19 -21.11 -34.55
N GLU A 133 11.90 -20.78 -34.42
CA GLU A 133 10.84 -21.39 -35.24
C GLU A 133 10.87 -20.90 -36.69
N MET A 134 11.18 -19.62 -36.93
CA MET A 134 11.29 -19.10 -38.30
C MET A 134 12.49 -19.68 -39.08
N GLN A 135 13.57 -20.04 -38.40
CA GLN A 135 14.75 -20.67 -39.03
C GLN A 135 14.49 -22.11 -39.48
N PHE A 136 13.67 -22.87 -38.76
CA PHE A 136 13.40 -24.28 -39.08
C PHE A 136 12.47 -24.45 -40.28
N SER A 137 11.62 -23.46 -40.58
CA SER A 137 10.71 -23.50 -41.73
C SER A 137 11.36 -23.15 -43.07
N GLN A 138 12.58 -22.58 -43.08
CA GLN A 138 13.27 -22.22 -44.33
C GLN A 138 14.19 -23.33 -44.90
N GLU A 139 14.41 -24.42 -44.18
CA GLU A 139 15.27 -25.53 -44.62
C GLU A 139 14.51 -26.74 -45.19
N SER A 140 13.17 -26.75 -45.23
CA SER A 140 12.39 -27.92 -45.70
C SER A 140 11.79 -27.82 -47.11
N GLU A 141 12.08 -26.78 -47.89
CA GLU A 141 11.68 -26.66 -49.30
C GLU A 141 12.92 -26.61 -50.21
N GLY A 142 13.62 -27.74 -50.32
CA GLY A 142 14.81 -27.85 -51.16
C GLY A 142 15.30 -29.29 -51.30
N GLY A 143 14.49 -30.14 -51.93
CA GLY A 143 14.84 -31.52 -52.28
C GLY A 143 13.90 -32.10 -53.33
#